data_AF-A0AAU0WUI9-F1
#
_entry.id   AF-A0AAU0WUI9-F1
#
_cell.length_a   1.000
_cell.length_b   1.000
_cell.length_c   1.000
_cell.angle_alpha   90.00
_cell.angle_beta   90.00
_cell.angle_gamma   90.00
#
_symmetry.space_group_name_H-M   'P 1'
#
loop_
_entity.id
_entity.type
_entity.pdbx_description
1 polymer ?
#
loop_
_entity_poly.entity_id
_entity_poly.type
_entity_poly.pdbx_seq_one_letter_code
_entity_poly.pdbx_strand_id
1 'polypeptide(L)'
;MTERHVTERPVTERHVFEYALLRVVPSIERGEQINAGVVVYCRAKSFVTALTHLDEKRLLALDPEADVTGVRAVLHAVERHCRGGDDAGQAAADDAGRRYRWLVAPRSTVVQPGPVHTGLTADPAAEAERLLGLLVR
;
A
#
# COMPACT_ATOMS: atom_id res chain seq x y z
N MET A 1 0.36 32.63 -45.19
CA MET A 1 -0.16 31.28 -44.93
C MET A 1 0.60 30.78 -43.71
N THR A 2 0.01 30.94 -42.54
CA THR A 2 0.69 30.76 -41.25
C THR A 2 0.44 29.34 -40.77
N GLU A 3 1.42 28.44 -40.94
CA GLU A 3 1.34 27.08 -40.43
C GLU A 3 1.38 27.10 -38.91
N ARG A 4 0.23 26.79 -38.31
CA ARG A 4 0.11 26.58 -36.87
C ARG A 4 0.77 25.25 -36.53
N HIS A 5 1.94 25.31 -35.91
CA HIS A 5 2.51 24.17 -35.20
C HIS A 5 1.53 23.76 -34.10
N VAL A 6 0.82 22.64 -34.30
CA VAL A 6 0.09 21.97 -33.24
C VAL A 6 1.13 21.20 -32.44
N THR A 7 1.52 21.75 -31.29
CA THR A 7 2.37 21.04 -30.34
C THR A 7 1.56 19.87 -29.76
N GLU A 8 1.72 18.66 -30.31
CA GLU A 8 1.20 17.45 -29.70
C GLU A 8 1.78 17.34 -28.28
N ARG A 9 0.92 17.49 -27.26
CA ARG A 9 1.31 17.17 -25.89
C ARG A 9 1.50 15.65 -25.83
N PRO A 10 2.65 15.12 -25.40
CA PRO A 10 2.82 13.68 -25.28
C PRO A 10 1.77 13.16 -24.30
N VAL A 11 0.90 12.29 -24.79
CA VAL A 11 -0.09 11.60 -23.95
C VAL A 11 0.73 10.65 -23.07
N THR A 12 0.84 10.96 -21.77
CA THR A 12 1.51 10.05 -20.84
C THR A 12 0.69 8.77 -20.75
N GLU A 13 1.30 7.65 -21.18
CA GLU A 13 0.66 6.34 -21.11
C GLU A 13 0.32 6.02 -19.65
N ARG A 14 -0.93 5.59 -19.42
CA ARG A 14 -1.43 5.22 -18.09
C ARG A 14 -1.68 3.73 -18.04
N HIS A 15 -1.25 3.10 -16.95
CA HIS A 15 -1.44 1.69 -16.70
C HIS A 15 -2.40 1.45 -15.55
N VAL A 16 -3.10 0.32 -15.59
CA VAL A 16 -3.91 -0.15 -14.47
C VAL A 16 -3.01 -0.48 -13.29
N PHE A 17 -3.41 -0.02 -12.11
CA PHE A 17 -2.86 -0.44 -10.84
C PHE A 17 -3.98 -0.87 -9.90
N GLU A 18 -3.61 -1.71 -8.94
CA GLU A 18 -4.43 -2.16 -7.82
C GLU A 18 -3.85 -1.59 -6.54
N TYR A 19 -4.71 -1.25 -5.57
CA TYR A 19 -4.26 -0.89 -4.23
C TYR A 19 -5.18 -1.40 -3.14
N ALA A 20 -4.62 -1.63 -1.96
CA ALA A 20 -5.35 -1.93 -0.74
C ALA A 20 -4.78 -1.12 0.43
N LEU A 21 -5.64 -0.73 1.37
CA LEU A 21 -5.20 -0.11 2.62
C LEU A 21 -4.69 -1.19 3.58
N LEU A 22 -3.64 -0.88 4.34
CA LEU A 22 -3.29 -1.59 5.56
C LEU A 22 -4.00 -0.91 6.71
N ARG A 23 -4.82 -1.65 7.45
CA ARG A 23 -5.60 -1.15 8.58
C ARG A 23 -5.10 -1.78 9.86
N VAL A 24 -5.04 -0.99 10.92
CA VAL A 24 -4.73 -1.46 12.27
C VAL A 24 -6.05 -1.58 13.03
N VAL A 25 -6.33 -2.78 13.51
CA VAL A 25 -7.49 -3.16 14.31
C VAL A 25 -6.98 -3.53 15.71
N PRO A 26 -6.88 -2.58 16.66
CA PRO A 26 -6.30 -2.87 17.98
C PRO A 26 -7.09 -3.91 18.77
N SER A 27 -8.42 -3.96 18.60
CA SER A 27 -9.29 -4.98 19.19
C SER A 27 -10.13 -5.63 18.11
N ILE A 28 -9.86 -6.91 17.84
CA ILE A 28 -10.58 -7.69 16.81
C ILE A 28 -12.07 -7.79 17.14
N GLU A 29 -12.40 -7.95 18.43
CA GLU A 29 -13.79 -8.06 18.91
C GLU A 29 -14.58 -6.77 18.70
N ARG A 30 -13.94 -5.60 18.87
CA ARG A 30 -14.60 -4.30 18.67
C ARG A 30 -14.61 -3.86 17.21
N GLY A 31 -13.62 -4.30 16.41
CA GLY A 31 -13.53 -4.01 14.98
C GLY A 31 -13.20 -2.55 14.65
N GLU A 32 -12.87 -1.73 15.65
CA GLU A 32 -12.40 -0.36 15.45
C GLU A 32 -11.07 -0.37 14.69
N GLN A 33 -10.87 0.57 13.78
CA GLN A 33 -9.70 0.53 12.92
C GLN A 33 -9.24 1.92 12.47
N ILE A 34 -7.94 2.03 12.23
CA ILE A 34 -7.32 3.17 11.53
C ILE A 34 -6.56 2.69 10.30
N ASN A 35 -6.48 3.52 9.26
CA ASN A 35 -5.56 3.28 8.16
C ASN A 35 -4.12 3.53 8.64
N ALA A 36 -3.19 2.67 8.26
CA ALA A 36 -1.78 2.76 8.63
C ALA A 36 -0.81 2.52 7.45
N GLY A 37 -1.33 2.33 6.24
CA GLY A 37 -0.50 2.19 5.05
C GLY A 37 -1.30 1.88 3.81
N VAL A 38 -0.60 1.85 2.68
CA VAL A 38 -1.13 1.45 1.37
C VAL A 38 -0.20 0.42 0.75
N VAL A 39 -0.77 -0.59 0.10
CA VAL A 39 -0.04 -1.50 -0.78
C VAL A 39 -0.51 -1.22 -2.20
N VAL A 40 0.42 -0.96 -3.13
CA VAL A 40 0.14 -0.66 -4.53
C VAL A 40 0.83 -1.68 -5.42
N TYR A 41 0.11 -2.20 -6.40
CA TYR A 41 0.62 -3.13 -7.40
C TYR A 41 0.25 -2.68 -8.81
N CYS A 42 1.23 -2.65 -9.71
CA CYS A 42 1.02 -2.36 -11.13
C CYS A 42 1.64 -3.47 -11.97
N ARG A 43 0.78 -4.35 -12.51
CA ARG A 43 1.19 -5.49 -13.33
C ARG A 43 2.02 -5.07 -14.54
N ALA A 44 1.61 -4.01 -15.24
CA ALA A 44 2.27 -3.55 -16.46
C ALA A 44 3.74 -3.13 -16.21
N LYS A 45 4.05 -2.68 -15.00
CA LYS A 45 5.41 -2.28 -14.59
C LYS A 45 6.10 -3.30 -13.68
N SER A 46 5.51 -4.47 -13.46
CA SER A 46 6.00 -5.48 -12.49
C SER A 46 6.31 -4.88 -11.11
N PHE A 47 5.53 -3.87 -10.72
CA PHE A 47 5.80 -3.03 -9.56
C PHE A 47 4.90 -3.42 -8.40
N VAL A 48 5.47 -3.58 -7.21
CA VAL A 48 4.74 -3.66 -5.95
C VAL A 48 5.47 -2.82 -4.90
N THR A 49 4.73 -2.03 -4.15
CA THR A 49 5.27 -1.30 -2.99
C THR A 49 4.25 -1.31 -1.86
N ALA A 50 4.75 -1.17 -0.64
CA ALA A 50 3.94 -0.77 0.49
C ALA A 50 4.59 0.45 1.14
N LEU A 51 3.77 1.43 1.50
CA LEU A 51 4.19 2.57 2.29
C LEU A 51 3.33 2.64 3.54
N THR A 52 3.97 2.85 4.69
CA THR A 52 3.27 2.82 5.98
C THR A 52 3.46 4.12 6.76
N HIS A 53 2.45 4.45 7.56
CA HIS A 53 2.49 5.53 8.52
C HIS A 53 1.57 5.17 9.68
N LEU A 54 2.12 5.06 10.89
CA LEU A 54 1.37 4.77 12.09
C LEU A 54 1.19 6.05 12.92
N ASP A 55 -0.04 6.53 13.02
CA ASP A 55 -0.43 7.58 13.98
C ASP A 55 -0.67 6.91 15.35
N GLU A 56 0.36 6.93 16.19
CA GLU A 56 0.33 6.32 17.53
C GLU A 56 -0.74 6.95 18.42
N LYS A 57 -1.00 8.26 18.26
CA LYS A 57 -1.99 8.95 19.08
C LYS A 57 -3.40 8.49 18.74
N ARG A 58 -3.70 8.33 17.45
CA ARG A 58 -5.00 7.77 17.00
C ARG A 58 -5.15 6.32 17.44
N LEU A 59 -4.10 5.51 17.36
CA LEU A 59 -4.14 4.12 17.81
C LEU A 59 -4.44 4.02 19.30
N LEU A 60 -3.68 4.73 20.13
CA LEU A 60 -3.83 4.72 21.60
C LEU A 60 -5.14 5.37 22.07
N ALA A 61 -5.76 6.22 21.23
CA ALA A 61 -7.10 6.75 21.50
C ALA A 61 -8.20 5.69 21.30
N LEU A 62 -8.02 4.72 20.40
CA LEU A 62 -8.94 3.59 20.23
C LEU A 62 -8.71 2.47 21.25
N ASP A 63 -7.44 2.26 21.62
CA ASP A 63 -7.06 1.27 22.61
C ASP A 63 -5.79 1.70 23.36
N PRO A 64 -5.90 2.17 24.61
CA PRO A 64 -4.75 2.62 25.41
C PRO A 64 -3.67 1.55 25.64
N GLU A 65 -4.02 0.27 25.52
CA GLU A 65 -3.12 -0.87 25.75
C GLU A 65 -2.56 -1.46 24.44
N ALA A 66 -2.80 -0.80 23.30
CA ALA A 66 -2.33 -1.30 22.01
C ALA A 66 -0.79 -1.46 21.94
N ASP A 67 -0.33 -2.60 21.42
CA ASP A 67 1.10 -2.84 21.17
C ASP A 67 1.60 -2.06 19.94
N VAL A 68 1.92 -0.78 20.15
CA VAL A 68 2.45 0.13 19.12
C VAL A 68 3.73 -0.45 18.47
N THR A 69 4.59 -1.09 19.26
CA THR A 69 5.87 -1.62 18.77
C THR A 69 5.66 -2.81 17.84
N GLY A 70 4.81 -3.76 18.25
CA GLY A 70 4.42 -4.91 17.44
C GLY A 70 3.73 -4.49 16.14
N VAL A 71 2.80 -3.52 16.20
CA VAL A 71 2.15 -2.98 15.00
C VAL A 71 3.17 -2.38 14.03
N ARG A 72 4.10 -1.55 14.53
CA ARG A 72 5.17 -0.97 13.72
C ARG A 72 6.07 -2.04 13.09
N ALA A 73 6.41 -3.08 13.84
CA ALA A 73 7.21 -4.19 13.32
C ALA A 73 6.51 -4.93 12.18
N VAL A 74 5.20 -5.18 12.31
CA VAL A 74 4.40 -5.82 11.24
C VAL A 74 4.31 -4.93 10.00
N LEU A 75 4.07 -3.62 10.17
CA LEU A 75 4.04 -2.67 9.06
C LEU A 75 5.36 -2.66 8.28
N HIS A 76 6.51 -2.60 8.98
CA HIS A 76 7.82 -2.69 8.33
C HIS A 76 8.10 -4.05 7.69
N ALA A 77 7.57 -5.15 8.24
CA ALA A 77 7.66 -6.45 7.59
C ALA A 77 6.90 -6.47 6.26
N VAL A 78 5.75 -5.80 6.16
CA VAL A 78 5.02 -5.64 4.89
C VAL A 78 5.83 -4.83 3.87
N GLU A 79 6.46 -3.73 4.27
CA GLU A 79 7.33 -2.96 3.39
C GLU A 79 8.50 -3.79 2.84
N ARG A 80 9.17 -4.55 3.71
CA ARG A 80 10.25 -5.47 3.32
C ARG A 80 9.77 -6.56 2.37
N HIS A 81 8.60 -7.13 2.62
CA HIS A 81 7.99 -8.12 1.72
C HIS A 81 7.77 -7.55 0.32
N CYS A 82 7.32 -6.28 0.19
CA CYS A 82 7.16 -5.65 -1.12
C CYS A 82 8.49 -5.44 -1.86
N ARG A 83 9.54 -4.98 -1.15
CA ARG A 83 10.88 -4.73 -1.72
C ARG A 83 11.48 -5.98 -2.38
N GLY A 84 11.13 -7.18 -1.92
CA GLY A 84 11.69 -8.41 -2.47
C GLY A 84 13.15 -8.62 -2.02
N GLY A 85 13.86 -9.52 -2.71
CA GLY A 85 15.25 -9.86 -2.37
C GLY A 85 15.38 -10.59 -1.03
N ASP A 86 16.60 -10.63 -0.48
CA ASP A 86 16.90 -11.34 0.77
C ASP A 86 16.06 -10.83 1.95
N ASP A 87 15.66 -9.56 1.92
CA ASP A 87 14.81 -8.91 2.92
C ASP A 87 13.35 -9.42 2.94
N ALA A 88 12.90 -10.07 1.86
CA ALA A 88 11.54 -10.64 1.77
C ALA A 88 11.43 -12.05 2.38
N GLY A 89 12.52 -12.61 2.89
CA GLY A 89 12.55 -13.92 3.54
C GLY A 89 12.04 -15.03 2.61
N GLN A 90 11.03 -15.78 3.04
CA GLN A 90 10.45 -16.88 2.25
C GLN A 90 9.81 -16.42 0.92
N ALA A 91 9.54 -15.12 0.77
CA ALA A 91 8.98 -14.55 -0.45
C ALA A 91 10.03 -13.98 -1.42
N ALA A 92 11.32 -14.17 -1.13
CA ALA A 92 12.42 -13.69 -2.00
C ALA A 92 12.30 -14.22 -3.45
N ALA A 93 11.79 -15.45 -3.61
CA ALA A 93 11.60 -16.10 -4.90
C ALA A 93 10.26 -15.76 -5.60
N ASP A 94 9.36 -15.04 -4.94
CA ASP A 94 8.03 -14.76 -5.46
C ASP A 94 8.04 -13.55 -6.41
N ASP A 95 7.23 -13.58 -7.46
CA ASP A 95 7.00 -12.40 -8.31
C ASP A 95 6.20 -11.30 -7.59
N ALA A 96 6.26 -10.05 -8.10
CA ALA A 96 5.57 -8.90 -7.51
C ALA A 96 4.06 -9.11 -7.32
N GLY A 97 3.41 -9.81 -8.25
CA GLY A 97 1.98 -10.11 -8.17
C GLY A 97 1.66 -11.16 -7.11
N ARG A 98 2.51 -12.17 -6.93
CA ARG A 98 2.34 -13.18 -5.87
C ARG A 98 2.53 -12.57 -4.49
N ARG A 99 3.54 -11.71 -4.31
CA ARG A 99 3.74 -10.94 -3.07
C ARG A 99 2.54 -10.03 -2.77
N TYR A 100 2.05 -9.30 -3.78
CA TYR A 100 0.84 -8.49 -3.64
C TYR A 100 -0.38 -9.32 -3.20
N ARG A 101 -0.70 -10.40 -3.93
CA ARG A 101 -1.86 -11.26 -3.63
C ARG A 101 -1.79 -11.87 -2.23
N TRP A 102 -0.59 -12.24 -1.76
CA TRP A 102 -0.40 -12.72 -0.39
C TRP A 102 -0.68 -11.63 0.64
N LEU A 103 -0.21 -10.40 0.42
CA LEU A 103 -0.41 -9.29 1.33
C LEU A 103 -1.87 -8.85 1.47
N VAL A 104 -2.64 -8.88 0.37
CA VAL A 104 -4.04 -8.46 0.34
C VAL A 104 -5.04 -9.58 0.64
N ALA A 105 -4.56 -10.81 0.92
CA ALA A 105 -5.43 -11.90 1.35
C ALA A 105 -6.09 -11.55 2.71
N PRO A 106 -7.40 -11.79 2.89
CA PRO A 106 -8.08 -11.53 4.17
C PRO A 106 -7.45 -12.30 5.33
N ARG A 107 -7.30 -11.64 6.48
CA ARG A 107 -6.77 -12.22 7.73
C ARG A 107 -7.28 -11.45 8.93
N SER A 108 -7.59 -12.19 10.00
CA SER A 108 -8.04 -11.64 11.29
C SER A 108 -6.86 -11.40 12.22
N THR A 109 -5.96 -10.51 11.81
CA THR A 109 -4.78 -10.09 12.60
C THR A 109 -4.90 -8.62 13.01
N VAL A 110 -4.04 -8.12 13.91
CA VAL A 110 -4.06 -6.69 14.28
C VAL A 110 -3.82 -5.78 13.08
N VAL A 111 -2.97 -6.18 12.12
CA VAL A 111 -2.85 -5.50 10.83
C VAL A 111 -3.61 -6.30 9.78
N GLN A 112 -4.58 -5.68 9.11
CA GLN A 112 -5.44 -6.32 8.12
C GLN A 112 -5.41 -5.55 6.80
N PRO A 113 -5.42 -6.24 5.65
CA PRO A 113 -5.68 -5.58 4.38
C PRO A 113 -7.16 -5.20 4.26
N GLY A 114 -7.40 -4.01 3.73
CA GLY A 114 -8.73 -3.56 3.30
C GLY A 114 -9.13 -4.12 1.93
N PRO A 115 -10.31 -3.75 1.41
CA PRO A 115 -10.73 -4.09 0.06
C PRO A 115 -9.72 -3.65 -1.00
N VAL A 116 -9.63 -4.42 -2.08
CA VAL A 116 -8.81 -4.07 -3.24
C VAL A 116 -9.59 -3.09 -4.13
N HIS A 117 -8.91 -2.04 -4.54
CA HIS A 117 -9.40 -1.01 -5.45
C HIS A 117 -8.49 -0.90 -6.66
N THR A 118 -8.98 -0.31 -7.75
CA THR A 118 -8.23 -0.13 -9.00
C THR A 118 -8.17 1.34 -9.41
N GLY A 119 -7.14 1.68 -10.20
CA GLY A 119 -6.99 3.00 -10.79
C GLY A 119 -6.08 2.99 -12.01
N LEU A 120 -5.83 4.18 -12.57
CA LEU A 120 -4.92 4.40 -13.69
C LEU A 120 -3.81 5.35 -13.29
N THR A 121 -2.55 4.96 -13.51
CA THR A 121 -1.39 5.80 -13.19
C THR A 121 -0.31 5.72 -14.28
N ALA A 122 0.37 6.83 -14.51
CA ALA A 122 1.61 6.87 -15.29
C ALA A 122 2.84 6.51 -14.43
N ASP A 123 2.74 6.65 -13.11
CA ASP A 123 3.81 6.39 -12.15
C ASP A 123 3.23 5.74 -10.86
N PRO A 124 3.38 4.41 -10.69
CA PRO A 124 2.82 3.74 -9.52
C PRO A 124 3.56 4.06 -8.21
N ALA A 125 4.81 4.54 -8.26
CA ALA A 125 5.54 4.95 -7.06
C ALA A 125 5.02 6.31 -6.55
N ALA A 126 4.88 7.29 -7.44
CA ALA A 126 4.26 8.57 -7.11
C ALA A 126 2.80 8.40 -6.65
N GLU A 127 2.06 7.47 -7.26
CA GLU A 127 0.70 7.16 -6.85
C GLU A 127 0.61 6.55 -5.44
N ALA A 128 1.58 5.70 -5.06
CA ALA A 128 1.64 5.17 -3.70
C ALA A 128 1.83 6.29 -2.65
N GLU A 129 2.74 7.24 -2.90
CA GLU A 129 2.94 8.40 -2.02
C GLU A 129 1.68 9.28 -1.94
N ARG A 130 1.02 9.51 -3.08
CA ARG A 130 -0.24 10.26 -3.13
C ARG A 130 -1.34 9.60 -2.31
N LEU A 131 -1.51 8.28 -2.46
CA LEU A 131 -2.52 7.50 -1.71
C LEU A 131 -2.22 7.48 -0.21
N LEU A 132 -0.95 7.35 0.17
CA LEU A 132 -0.53 7.44 1.57
C LEU A 132 -0.88 8.81 2.17
N GLY A 133 -0.59 9.89 1.43
CA GLY A 133 -0.92 11.25 1.85
C GLY A 133 -2.43 11.52 1.96
N LEU A 134 -3.24 10.90 1.11
CA LEU A 134 -4.69 11.13 1.07
C LEU A 134 -5.49 10.25 2.06
N LEU A 135 -5.06 9.00 2.23
CA LEU A 135 -5.87 7.97 2.91
C LEU A 135 -5.34 7.58 4.28
N VAL A 136 -4.12 8.00 4.64
CA VAL A 136 -3.45 7.58 5.88
C VAL A 136 -3.03 8.79 6.73
N ARG A 137 -2.41 9.80 6.11
CA ARG A 137 -1.88 10.99 6.80
C ARG A 137 -2.94 12.07 6.99
#